data_AF-A0A7Y4QCQ8-F1
#
_entry.id   AF-A0A7Y4QCQ8-F1
#
_cell.length_a   1.000
_cell.length_b   1.000
_cell.length_c   1.000
_cell.angle_alpha   90.00
_cell.angle_beta   90.00
_cell.angle_gamma   90.00
#
_symmetry.space_group_name_H-M   'P 1'
#
loop_
_entity.id
_entity.type
_entity.pdbx_description
1 polymer ?
#
loop_
_entity_poly.entity_id
_entity_poly.type
_entity_poly.pdbx_seq_one_letter_code
_entity_poly.pdbx_strand_id
1 'polypeptide(L)'
;MIKNYLTVAFRNIRKHSFYSTINIFGLATGMAACLFILVYIVDELSYDRFHQDASSIYRIGLHGKISGQELNTASSCPPLASAMVTEIPGVEAATRVNLRNNMVFKNGDLSFT
;
A
#
# COMPACT_ATOMS: atom_id res chain seq x y z
N MET A 1 -1.89 -47.39 -2.05
CA MET A 1 -0.57 -47.36 -2.73
C MET A 1 0.27 -46.11 -2.42
N ILE A 2 -0.29 -44.89 -2.41
CA ILE A 2 0.41 -43.64 -2.03
C ILE A 2 1.18 -43.73 -0.70
N LYS A 3 0.59 -44.37 0.33
CA LYS A 3 1.28 -44.62 1.61
C LYS A 3 2.63 -45.33 1.42
N ASN A 4 2.70 -46.33 0.55
CA ASN A 4 3.94 -47.08 0.33
C ASN A 4 5.01 -46.22 -0.35
N TYR A 5 4.62 -45.41 -1.34
CA TYR A 5 5.53 -44.46 -1.99
C TYR A 5 6.07 -43.41 -1.02
N LEU A 6 5.22 -42.85 -0.16
CA LEU A 6 5.63 -41.90 0.89
C LEU A 6 6.59 -42.55 1.91
N THR A 7 6.30 -43.79 2.34
CA THR A 7 7.17 -44.53 3.26
C THR A 7 8.54 -44.81 2.65
N VAL A 8 8.59 -45.22 1.37
CA VAL A 8 9.85 -45.47 0.65
C VAL A 8 10.65 -44.18 0.47
N ALA A 9 10.01 -43.09 0.05
CA ALA A 9 10.65 -41.78 -0.10
C ALA A 9 11.26 -41.29 1.22
N PHE A 10 10.53 -41.38 2.33
CA PHE A 10 11.02 -40.98 3.65
C PHE A 10 12.21 -41.83 4.12
N ARG A 11 12.16 -43.16 3.91
CA ARG A 11 13.29 -44.05 4.21
C ARG A 11 14.53 -43.69 3.39
N ASN A 12 14.34 -43.30 2.13
CA ASN A 12 15.43 -42.92 1.24
C ASN A 12 16.06 -41.58 1.66
N ILE A 13 15.24 -40.58 1.99
CA ILE A 13 15.70 -39.29 2.53
C ILE A 13 16.48 -39.50 3.83
N ARG A 14 16.02 -40.37 4.72
CA ARG A 14 16.72 -40.66 5.99
C ARG A 14 18.05 -41.40 5.78
N LYS A 15 18.14 -42.26 4.76
CA LYS A 15 19.37 -42.99 4.40
C LYS A 15 20.43 -42.07 3.78
N HIS A 16 20.01 -41.06 3.01
CA HIS A 16 20.88 -40.08 2.35
C HIS A 16 20.71 -38.67 2.93
N SER A 17 20.65 -38.57 4.26
CA SER A 17 20.22 -37.36 4.98
C SER A 17 21.04 -36.11 4.67
N PHE A 18 22.37 -36.21 4.55
CA PHE A 18 23.23 -35.07 4.26
C PHE A 18 22.92 -34.45 2.89
N TYR A 19 22.92 -35.29 1.84
CA TYR A 19 22.64 -34.85 0.47
C TYR A 19 21.21 -34.33 0.30
N SER A 20 20.23 -35.05 0.86
CA SER A 20 18.83 -34.62 0.83
C SER A 20 18.63 -33.30 1.58
N THR A 21 19.30 -33.08 2.71
CA THR A 21 19.22 -31.82 3.46
C THR A 21 19.70 -30.65 2.62
N ILE A 22 20.88 -30.74 1.98
CA ILE A 22 21.42 -29.65 1.17
C ILE A 22 20.46 -29.27 0.03
N ASN A 23 19.94 -30.26 -0.70
CA ASN A 23 19.02 -30.02 -1.81
C ASN A 23 17.68 -29.44 -1.36
N ILE A 24 17.09 -30.00 -0.31
CA ILE A 24 15.80 -29.52 0.22
C ILE A 24 15.97 -28.10 0.76
N PHE A 25 17.06 -27.82 1.47
CA PHE A 25 17.30 -26.51 2.07
C PHE A 25 17.57 -25.43 1.01
N GLY A 26 18.35 -25.76 -0.02
CA GLY A 26 18.58 -24.86 -1.15
C GLY A 26 17.28 -24.51 -1.89
N LEU A 27 16.48 -25.54 -2.21
CA LEU A 27 15.18 -25.35 -2.87
C LEU A 27 14.21 -24.57 -1.98
N ALA A 28 14.13 -24.91 -0.69
CA ALA A 28 13.25 -24.23 0.27
C ALA A 28 13.63 -22.77 0.44
N THR A 29 14.93 -22.45 0.53
CA THR A 29 15.42 -21.07 0.66
C THR A 29 15.10 -20.26 -0.60
N GLY A 30 15.30 -20.82 -1.79
CA GLY A 30 14.95 -20.16 -3.05
C GLY A 30 13.45 -19.89 -3.18
N MET A 31 12.61 -20.85 -2.80
CA MET A 31 11.15 -20.66 -2.76
C MET A 31 10.74 -19.61 -1.73
N ALA A 32 11.32 -19.63 -0.53
CA ALA A 32 11.04 -18.66 0.51
C ALA A 32 11.39 -17.23 0.08
N ALA A 33 12.55 -17.03 -0.54
CA ALA A 33 12.96 -15.73 -1.07
C ALA A 33 11.98 -15.20 -2.13
N CYS A 34 11.57 -16.06 -3.07
CA CYS A 34 10.57 -15.71 -4.09
C CYS A 34 9.22 -15.34 -3.47
N LEU A 35 8.75 -16.12 -2.48
CA LEU A 35 7.50 -15.84 -1.77
C LEU A 35 7.55 -14.52 -1.00
N PHE A 36 8.67 -14.19 -0.35
CA PHE A 36 8.79 -12.90 0.34
C PHE A 36 8.70 -11.72 -0.62
N ILE A 37 9.35 -11.81 -1.79
CA ILE A 37 9.26 -10.76 -2.82
C ILE A 37 7.83 -10.65 -3.34
N LEU A 38 7.14 -11.77 -3.58
CA LEU A 38 5.74 -11.77 -4.01
C LEU A 38 4.82 -11.10 -2.99
N VAL A 39 4.96 -11.45 -1.70
CA VAL A 39 4.16 -10.85 -0.64
C VAL A 39 4.41 -9.34 -0.58
N TYR A 40 5.67 -8.92 -0.66
CA TYR A 40 6.02 -7.49 -0.70
C TYR A 40 5.38 -6.76 -1.88
N ILE A 41 5.42 -7.32 -3.08
CA ILE A 41 4.81 -6.71 -4.27
C ILE A 41 3.28 -6.64 -4.14
N VAL A 42 2.66 -7.70 -3.63
CA VAL A 42 1.20 -7.73 -3.41
C VAL A 42 0.79 -6.66 -2.42
N ASP A 43 1.55 -6.51 -1.33
CA ASP A 43 1.33 -5.48 -0.31
C ASP A 43 1.45 -4.08 -0.90
N GLU A 44 2.57 -3.78 -1.58
CA GLU A 44 2.81 -2.48 -2.21
C GLU A 44 1.73 -2.11 -3.24
N LEU A 45 1.33 -3.06 -4.08
CA LEU A 45 0.27 -2.82 -5.06
C LEU A 45 -1.11 -2.65 -4.42
N SER A 46 -1.32 -3.17 -3.21
CA SER A 46 -2.59 -3.11 -2.49
C SER A 46 -2.75 -1.86 -1.61
N TYR A 47 -1.68 -1.06 -1.45
CA TYR A 47 -1.63 0.08 -0.53
C TYR A 47 -2.83 1.03 -0.67
N ASP A 48 -3.21 1.39 -1.89
CA ASP A 48 -4.32 2.34 -2.14
C ASP A 48 -5.70 1.68 -2.31
N ARG A 49 -5.80 0.35 -2.23
CA ARG A 49 -7.03 -0.41 -2.54
C ARG A 49 -7.89 -0.78 -1.33
N PHE A 50 -7.66 -0.16 -0.17
CA PHE A 50 -8.37 -0.49 1.06
C PHE A 50 -9.78 0.13 1.17
N HIS A 51 -10.08 1.15 0.36
CA HIS A 51 -11.39 1.78 0.32
C HIS A 51 -12.37 1.10 -0.64
N GLN A 52 -13.63 0.95 -0.23
CA GLN A 52 -14.73 0.73 -1.17
C GLN A 52 -14.75 1.95 -2.10
N ASP A 53 -14.59 1.75 -3.41
CA ASP A 53 -14.45 2.78 -4.46
C ASP A 53 -13.07 3.45 -4.61
N ALA A 54 -11.99 2.77 -4.22
CA ALA A 54 -10.61 3.25 -4.41
C ALA A 54 -10.29 3.74 -5.84
N SER A 55 -10.92 3.19 -6.88
CA SER A 55 -10.74 3.63 -8.28
C SER A 55 -11.27 5.03 -8.58
N SER A 56 -12.18 5.54 -7.75
CA SER A 56 -12.85 6.84 -7.92
C SER A 56 -12.33 7.88 -6.93
N ILE A 57 -11.35 7.53 -6.10
CA ILE A 57 -10.73 8.43 -5.13
C ILE A 57 -9.47 9.03 -5.76
N TYR A 58 -9.40 10.35 -5.82
CA TYR A 58 -8.28 11.07 -6.41
C TYR A 58 -7.66 12.06 -5.44
N ARG A 59 -6.33 12.17 -5.49
CA ARG A 59 -5.60 13.22 -4.78
C ARG A 59 -5.41 14.43 -5.70
N ILE A 60 -5.71 15.60 -5.17
CA ILE A 60 -5.65 16.85 -5.90
C ILE A 60 -4.34 17.58 -5.58
N GLY A 61 -3.52 17.76 -6.60
CA GLY A 61 -2.29 18.55 -6.54
C GLY A 61 -2.42 19.87 -7.28
N LEU A 62 -1.44 20.74 -7.09
CA LEU A 62 -1.28 21.98 -7.83
C LEU A 62 -0.05 21.87 -8.73
N HIS A 63 -0.26 21.98 -10.04
CA HIS A 63 0.78 22.08 -11.04
C HIS A 63 0.65 23.41 -11.77
N GLY A 64 1.69 24.25 -11.74
CA GLY A 64 1.64 25.56 -12.38
C GLY A 64 2.91 26.38 -12.16
N LYS A 65 2.90 27.64 -12.60
CA LYS A 65 4.04 28.56 -12.42
C LYS A 65 3.68 29.71 -11.48
N ILE A 66 4.50 29.95 -10.48
CA ILE A 66 4.41 31.15 -9.63
C ILE A 66 5.71 31.93 -9.81
N SER A 67 5.60 33.17 -10.28
CA SER A 67 6.77 34.07 -10.49
C SER A 67 7.88 33.44 -11.33
N GLY A 68 7.51 32.66 -12.36
CA GLY A 68 8.45 31.97 -13.25
C GLY A 68 9.03 30.67 -12.72
N GLN A 69 8.78 30.30 -11.46
CA GLN A 69 9.18 29.01 -10.89
C GLN A 69 8.08 27.97 -11.09
N GLU A 70 8.48 26.77 -11.54
CA GLU A 70 7.60 25.61 -11.61
C GLU A 70 7.21 25.17 -10.19
N LEU A 71 5.92 25.04 -9.97
CA LEU A 71 5.32 24.53 -8.75
C LEU A 71 4.64 23.20 -9.09
N ASN A 72 5.11 22.14 -8.44
CA ASN A 72 4.48 20.83 -8.49
C ASN A 72 4.33 20.33 -7.05
N THR A 73 3.14 20.47 -6.48
CA THR A 73 2.88 20.11 -5.09
C THR A 73 1.64 19.25 -4.97
N ALA A 74 1.68 18.31 -4.03
CA ALA A 74 0.58 17.41 -3.73
C ALA A 74 -0.41 18.00 -2.69
N SER A 75 -0.38 19.33 -2.53
CA SER A 75 -1.24 20.12 -1.65
C SER A 75 -1.99 21.17 -2.46
N SER A 76 -3.22 21.46 -2.05
CA SER A 76 -4.08 22.44 -2.69
C SER A 76 -4.53 23.51 -1.70
N CYS A 77 -5.18 24.57 -2.20
CA CYS A 77 -5.68 25.62 -1.33
C CYS A 77 -6.90 25.11 -0.51
N PRO A 78 -7.05 25.52 0.75
CA PRO A 78 -8.12 25.05 1.63
C PRO A 78 -9.55 25.14 1.06
N PRO A 79 -9.97 26.20 0.32
CA PRO A 79 -11.35 26.29 -0.18
C PRO A 79 -11.62 25.40 -1.40
N LEU A 80 -10.60 24.80 -2.01
CA LEU A 80 -10.76 24.03 -3.24
C LEU A 80 -11.72 22.85 -3.07
N ALA A 81 -11.63 22.11 -1.95
CA ALA A 81 -12.48 20.94 -1.71
C ALA A 81 -13.98 21.29 -1.74
N SER A 82 -14.38 22.38 -1.08
CA SER A 82 -15.78 22.84 -1.07
C SER A 82 -16.23 23.40 -2.42
N ALA A 83 -15.34 24.14 -3.10
CA ALA A 83 -15.64 24.68 -4.42
C ALA A 83 -15.87 23.56 -5.44
N MET A 84 -15.05 22.50 -5.41
CA MET A 84 -15.17 21.38 -6.35
C MET A 84 -16.49 20.62 -6.23
N VAL A 85 -16.95 20.35 -5.01
CA VAL A 85 -18.26 19.70 -4.79
C VAL A 85 -19.41 20.60 -5.29
N THR A 86 -19.26 21.91 -5.19
CA THR A 86 -20.32 22.87 -5.57
C THR A 86 -20.35 23.16 -7.07
N GLU A 87 -19.17 23.27 -7.69
CA GLU A 87 -19.02 23.82 -9.03
C GLU A 87 -18.69 22.76 -10.11
N ILE A 88 -18.19 21.57 -9.73
CA ILE A 88 -17.77 20.54 -10.69
C ILE A 88 -18.76 19.37 -10.70
N PRO A 89 -19.50 19.17 -11.80
CA PRO A 89 -20.33 17.99 -11.98
C PRO A 89 -19.50 16.69 -11.92
N GLY A 90 -19.97 15.71 -11.15
CA GLY A 90 -19.31 14.40 -10.99
C GLY A 90 -18.42 14.28 -9.75
N VAL A 91 -18.22 15.36 -8.99
CA VAL A 91 -17.56 15.29 -7.67
C VAL A 91 -18.61 15.06 -6.59
N GLU A 92 -18.73 13.83 -6.11
CA GLU A 92 -19.75 13.46 -5.09
C GLU A 92 -19.40 13.96 -3.69
N ALA A 93 -18.13 13.86 -3.31
CA ALA A 93 -17.62 14.26 -2.00
C ALA A 93 -16.16 14.68 -2.08
N ALA A 94 -15.74 15.55 -1.16
CA ALA A 94 -14.35 15.94 -1.01
C ALA A 94 -13.97 16.01 0.47
N THR A 95 -12.78 15.54 0.79
CA THR A 95 -12.17 15.66 2.13
C THR A 95 -10.84 16.38 2.04
N ARG A 96 -10.41 16.97 3.15
CA ARG A 96 -9.11 17.65 3.26
C ARG A 96 -8.32 17.00 4.38
N VAL A 97 -7.07 16.67 4.09
CA VAL A 97 -6.13 16.16 5.06
C VAL A 97 -5.03 17.19 5.22
N ASN A 98 -4.85 17.67 6.45
CA ASN A 98 -3.76 18.58 6.80
C ASN A 98 -2.81 17.86 7.75
N LEU A 99 -1.57 17.66 7.31
CA LEU A 99 -0.52 17.01 8.08
C LEU A 99 0.11 17.94 9.13
N ARG A 100 -0.29 19.23 9.19
CA ARG A 100 0.16 20.15 10.24
C ARG A 100 -0.55 19.82 11.54
N ASN A 101 0.21 19.27 12.48
CA ASN A 101 -0.18 18.91 13.85
C ASN A 101 -0.50 20.11 14.77
N ASN A 102 -0.78 21.29 14.19
CA ASN A 102 -1.05 22.54 14.90
C ASN A 102 -2.43 23.09 14.49
N MET A 103 -3.39 22.20 14.20
CA MET A 103 -4.75 22.63 13.93
C MET A 103 -5.41 23.06 15.24
N VAL A 104 -5.56 24.37 15.39
CA VAL A 104 -6.32 24.93 16.51
C VAL A 104 -7.80 24.59 16.28
N PHE A 105 -8.35 23.65 17.05
CA PHE A 105 -9.77 23.34 17.05
C PHE A 105 -10.53 24.47 17.74
N LYS A 106 -11.54 25.05 17.08
CA LYS A 106 -12.42 26.06 17.69
C LYS A 106 -13.83 25.51 17.89
N ASN A 107 -14.36 25.67 19.11
CA ASN A 107 -15.78 25.45 19.42
C ASN A 107 -16.35 26.73 20.06
N GLY A 108 -17.05 27.53 19.26
CA GLY A 108 -17.42 28.90 19.65
C GLY A 108 -16.16 29.75 19.89
N ASP A 109 -16.05 30.36 21.07
CA ASP A 109 -14.89 31.19 21.45
C ASP A 109 -13.68 30.38 21.95
N LEU A 110 -13.85 29.08 22.20
CA LEU A 110 -12.79 28.23 22.76
C LEU A 110 -11.87 27.69 21.67
N SER A 111 -10.56 27.77 21.89
CA SER A 111 -9.51 27.35 20.95
C SER A 111 -8.60 26.31 21.62
N PHE A 112 -8.39 25.15 20.99
CA PHE A 112 -7.56 24.05 21.48
C PHE A 112 -6.44 23.78 20.49
N THR A 113 -5.18 23.75 20.94
CA THR A 113 -3.99 23.61 20.07
C THR A 113 -3.55 22.15 19.98
#